data_AF-A0A8H8M2J9-F1
#
_entry.id   AF-A0A8H8M2J9-F1
#
_cell.length_a   1.000
_cell.length_b   1.000
_cell.length_c   1.000
_cell.angle_alpha   90.00
_cell.angle_beta   90.00
_cell.angle_gamma   90.00
#
_symmetry.space_group_name_H-M   'P 1'
#
loop_
_entity.id
_entity.type
_entity.pdbx_description
1 polymer ?
#
loop_
_entity_poly.entity_id
_entity_poly.type
_entity_poly.pdbx_seq_one_letter_code
_entity_poly.pdbx_strand_id
1 'polypeptide(L)'
;MHVLLFGASRNIGYAVAQRLLAKGHICTFLLRRPEAMESDASMTTYIKDGKAKIIHGDGLVEADVRRAWDAAKGDGEIDYIFFGIGGEPSLSLLKGAVITPHDLTSRSMGILLTVIQSSSTPSNRPRLVTVTSNGLDDRSHSLLPLPMKPLYGWMLRIPHEDKVEQEKNIRRATGQDGSGQGWLPAENVTIVRPAVLTSGECRADKKADAYRTGEELPKVWTVSRADVGHFIAEKVLVDWSKWAGKAWVVAY
;
A
#
# COMPACT_ATOMS: atom_id res chain seq x y z
N MET A 1 -17.28 -1.12 7.25
CA MET A 1 -16.10 -1.99 7.04
C MET A 1 -15.06 -1.67 8.09
N HIS A 2 -14.33 -2.68 8.53
CA HIS A 2 -13.18 -2.53 9.43
C HIS A 2 -11.90 -2.66 8.59
N VAL A 3 -11.07 -1.63 8.68
CA VAL A 3 -9.88 -1.50 7.84
C VAL A 3 -8.65 -1.38 8.70
N LEU A 4 -7.66 -2.24 8.48
CA LEU A 4 -6.36 -2.16 9.13
C LEU A 4 -5.35 -1.48 8.18
N LEU A 5 -4.75 -0.39 8.64
CA LEU A 5 -3.95 0.52 7.83
C LEU A 5 -2.49 0.54 8.28
N PHE A 6 -1.59 0.18 7.37
CA PHE A 6 -0.14 0.26 7.54
C PHE A 6 0.44 1.35 6.65
N GLY A 7 1.30 2.22 7.20
CA GLY A 7 1.90 3.32 6.43
C GLY A 7 0.91 4.44 6.06
N ALA A 8 -0.10 4.67 6.90
CA ALA A 8 -1.17 5.64 6.65
C ALA A 8 -1.02 6.98 7.40
N SER A 9 0.14 7.27 8.01
CA SER A 9 0.39 8.54 8.70
C SER A 9 0.56 9.74 7.76
N ARG A 10 0.80 9.51 6.46
CA ARG A 10 1.02 10.57 5.47
C ARG A 10 0.77 10.04 4.05
N ASN A 11 0.79 10.94 3.07
CA ASN A 11 0.82 10.60 1.64
C ASN A 11 -0.37 9.72 1.20
N ILE A 12 -0.12 8.67 0.42
CA ILE A 12 -1.16 7.81 -0.17
C ILE A 12 -2.04 7.19 0.92
N GLY A 13 -1.43 6.59 1.94
CA GLY A 13 -2.17 5.91 2.99
C GLY A 13 -3.06 6.85 3.80
N TYR A 14 -2.60 8.08 4.03
CA TYR A 14 -3.42 9.11 4.65
C TYR A 14 -4.59 9.55 3.76
N ALA A 15 -4.36 9.75 2.46
CA ALA A 15 -5.42 10.06 1.51
C ALA A 15 -6.47 8.93 1.40
N VAL A 16 -6.04 7.66 1.49
CA VAL A 16 -6.94 6.51 1.59
C VAL A 16 -7.74 6.57 2.89
N ALA A 17 -7.06 6.78 4.02
CA ALA A 17 -7.68 6.81 5.34
C ALA A 17 -8.77 7.88 5.47
N GLN A 18 -8.50 9.11 5.02
CA GLN A 18 -9.47 10.21 5.05
C GLN A 18 -10.75 9.85 4.28
N ARG A 19 -10.62 9.24 3.09
CA ARG A 19 -11.78 8.83 2.28
C ARG A 19 -12.57 7.71 2.94
N LEU A 20 -11.89 6.73 3.54
CA LEU A 20 -12.56 5.63 4.24
C LEU A 20 -13.30 6.13 5.48
N LEU A 21 -12.69 7.02 6.26
CA LEU A 21 -13.30 7.65 7.43
C LEU A 21 -14.50 8.52 7.05
N ALA A 22 -14.40 9.30 5.96
CA ALA A 22 -15.51 10.08 5.43
C ALA A 22 -16.71 9.21 5.00
N LYS A 23 -16.46 7.96 4.57
CA LYS A 23 -17.48 6.95 4.27
C LYS A 23 -18.02 6.21 5.51
N GLY A 24 -17.60 6.62 6.71
CA GLY A 24 -18.07 6.07 7.98
C GLY A 24 -17.46 4.73 8.38
N HIS A 25 -16.39 4.29 7.72
CA HIS A 25 -15.67 3.07 8.07
C HIS A 25 -14.89 3.22 9.39
N ILE A 26 -14.57 2.09 10.02
CA ILE A 26 -13.69 2.05 11.18
C ILE A 26 -12.29 1.71 10.67
N CYS A 27 -11.32 2.55 10.97
CA CYS A 27 -9.95 2.44 10.52
C CYS A 27 -9.02 2.30 11.72
N THR A 28 -8.29 1.19 11.79
CA THR A 28 -7.25 0.95 12.78
C THR A 28 -5.89 1.19 12.14
N PHE A 29 -5.07 2.03 12.75
CA PHE A 29 -3.78 2.47 12.23
C PHE A 29 -2.65 1.88 13.06
N LEU A 30 -1.68 1.22 12.43
CA LEU A 30 -0.39 0.94 13.05
C LEU A 30 0.59 2.08 12.73
N LEU A 31 0.96 2.86 13.74
CA LEU A 31 1.79 4.06 13.59
C LEU A 31 3.03 4.01 14.49
N ARG A 32 4.20 4.31 13.91
CA ARG A 32 5.44 4.52 14.68
C ARG A 32 5.48 5.84 15.44
N ARG A 33 4.65 6.79 15.01
CA ARG A 33 4.53 8.14 15.57
C ARG A 33 3.04 8.53 15.58
N PRO A 34 2.28 8.10 16.59
CA PRO A 34 0.85 8.42 16.77
C PRO A 34 0.52 9.91 16.64
N GLU A 35 1.45 10.76 17.08
CA GLU A 35 1.34 12.20 17.21
C GLU A 35 1.04 12.85 15.84
N ALA A 36 1.48 12.23 14.75
CA ALA A 36 1.19 12.69 13.39
C ALA A 36 -0.30 12.63 13.03
N MET A 37 -1.08 11.73 13.66
CA MET A 37 -2.53 11.67 13.53
C MET A 37 -3.24 12.40 14.67
N GLU A 38 -2.72 12.32 15.89
CA GLU A 38 -3.35 12.93 17.07
C GLU A 38 -3.34 14.46 17.02
N SER A 39 -2.29 15.06 16.44
CA SER A 39 -2.18 16.51 16.25
C SER A 39 -2.92 17.04 15.01
N ASP A 40 -3.49 16.14 14.20
CA ASP A 40 -4.21 16.51 12.99
C ASP A 40 -5.68 16.86 13.30
N ALA A 41 -6.02 18.13 13.13
CA ALA A 41 -7.37 18.63 13.36
C ALA A 41 -8.44 17.91 12.52
N SER A 42 -8.10 17.42 11.32
CA SER A 42 -9.03 16.68 10.47
C SER A 42 -9.32 15.26 10.99
N MET A 43 -8.48 14.74 11.88
CA MET A 43 -8.61 13.41 12.48
C MET A 43 -9.29 13.43 13.85
N THR A 44 -9.33 14.59 14.51
CA THR A 44 -9.79 14.73 15.90
C THR A 44 -11.17 14.12 16.14
N THR A 45 -12.16 14.43 15.30
CA THR A 45 -13.51 13.89 15.43
C THR A 45 -13.53 12.38 15.23
N TYR A 46 -12.84 11.86 14.22
CA TYR A 46 -12.78 10.42 13.97
C TYR A 46 -12.13 9.64 15.12
N ILE A 47 -11.09 10.20 15.74
CA ILE A 47 -10.43 9.58 16.90
C ILE A 47 -11.39 9.58 18.10
N LYS A 48 -12.00 10.73 18.41
CA LYS A 48 -12.96 10.87 19.52
C LYS A 48 -14.15 9.92 19.40
N ASP A 49 -14.66 9.76 18.18
CA ASP A 49 -15.82 8.90 17.88
C ASP A 49 -15.45 7.41 17.75
N GLY A 50 -14.17 7.05 17.96
CA GLY A 50 -13.68 5.67 17.84
C GLY A 50 -13.64 5.12 16.41
N LYS A 51 -13.83 5.98 15.40
CA LYS A 51 -13.74 5.63 13.97
C LYS A 51 -12.30 5.51 13.49
N ALA A 52 -11.38 6.27 14.08
CA ALA A 52 -9.95 6.14 13.87
C ALA A 52 -9.28 5.61 15.15
N LYS A 53 -8.81 4.36 15.12
CA LYS A 53 -8.12 3.72 16.23
C LYS A 53 -6.62 3.75 16.03
N ILE A 54 -5.90 4.35 16.96
CA ILE A 54 -4.45 4.52 16.84
C ILE A 54 -3.73 3.48 17.69
N ILE A 55 -2.91 2.65 17.03
CA ILE A 55 -2.06 1.66 17.67
C ILE A 55 -0.61 2.07 17.46
N HIS A 56 0.06 2.39 18.57
CA HIS A 56 1.48 2.69 18.55
C HIS A 56 2.28 1.39 18.35
N GLY A 57 3.09 1.35 17.30
CA GLY A 57 4.07 0.31 17.07
C GLY A 57 4.75 0.41 15.71
N ASP A 58 5.58 -0.60 15.43
CA ASP A 58 6.36 -0.69 14.20
C ASP A 58 5.94 -1.90 13.35
N GLY A 59 5.76 -1.69 12.05
CA GLY A 59 5.47 -2.77 11.10
C GLY A 59 6.63 -3.76 10.93
N LEU A 60 7.81 -3.47 11.49
CA LEU A 60 8.94 -4.40 11.57
C LEU A 60 8.93 -5.28 12.83
N VAL A 61 7.94 -5.11 13.72
CA VAL A 61 7.82 -5.85 14.97
C VAL A 61 6.53 -6.67 14.96
N GLU A 62 6.66 -8.00 14.92
CA GLU A 62 5.49 -8.90 14.82
C GLU A 62 4.48 -8.70 15.94
N ALA A 63 4.94 -8.51 17.18
CA ALA A 63 4.07 -8.25 18.32
C ALA A 63 3.22 -6.97 18.14
N ASP A 64 3.75 -5.95 17.46
CA ASP A 64 3.05 -4.69 17.22
C ASP A 64 1.99 -4.87 16.12
N VAL A 65 2.34 -5.60 15.06
CA VAL A 65 1.40 -5.99 14.00
C VAL A 65 0.26 -6.84 14.55
N ARG A 66 0.55 -7.79 15.46
CA ARG A 66 -0.47 -8.59 16.17
C ARG A 66 -1.38 -7.72 17.03
N ARG A 67 -0.83 -6.80 17.84
CA ARG A 67 -1.67 -5.86 18.62
C ARG A 67 -2.58 -5.03 17.74
N ALA A 68 -2.09 -4.54 16.59
CA ALA A 68 -2.93 -3.78 15.66
C ALA A 68 -4.01 -4.64 15.00
N TRP A 69 -3.69 -5.89 14.66
CA TRP A 69 -4.66 -6.87 14.20
C TRP A 69 -5.76 -7.12 15.23
N ASP A 70 -5.40 -7.43 16.47
CA ASP A 70 -6.35 -7.73 17.53
C ASP A 70 -7.26 -6.53 17.84
N ALA A 71 -6.68 -5.31 17.84
CA ALA A 71 -7.43 -4.08 18.00
C ALA A 71 -8.43 -3.83 16.86
N ALA A 72 -8.05 -4.14 15.62
CA ALA A 72 -8.96 -4.06 14.47
C ALA A 72 -10.07 -5.12 14.53
N LYS A 73 -9.72 -6.33 14.97
CA LYS A 73 -10.67 -7.45 15.12
C LYS A 73 -11.68 -7.22 16.25
N GLY A 74 -11.33 -6.40 17.25
CA GLY A 74 -12.20 -6.07 18.37
C GLY A 74 -13.54 -5.43 17.99
N ASP A 75 -13.66 -4.83 16.79
CA ASP A 75 -14.93 -4.30 16.29
C ASP A 75 -15.70 -5.28 15.39
N GLY A 76 -15.07 -6.39 14.99
CA GLY A 76 -15.58 -7.37 14.05
C GLY A 76 -14.49 -7.85 13.08
N GLU A 77 -14.85 -8.69 12.11
CA GLU A 77 -13.88 -9.19 11.13
C GLU A 77 -13.24 -8.06 10.32
N ILE A 78 -11.96 -8.24 9.97
CA ILE A 78 -11.21 -7.27 9.18
C ILE A 78 -11.61 -7.47 7.72
N ASP A 79 -12.27 -6.49 7.11
CA ASP A 79 -12.67 -6.56 5.70
C ASP A 79 -11.47 -6.29 4.78
N TYR A 80 -10.67 -5.29 5.13
CA TYR A 80 -9.58 -4.80 4.30
C TYR A 80 -8.31 -4.48 5.09
N ILE A 81 -7.19 -4.73 4.44
CA ILE A 81 -5.87 -4.27 4.87
C ILE A 81 -5.29 -3.39 3.77
N PHE A 82 -4.88 -2.19 4.14
CA PHE A 82 -4.05 -1.35 3.29
C PHE A 82 -2.61 -1.42 3.76
N PHE A 83 -1.70 -1.77 2.85
CA PHE A 83 -0.27 -1.76 3.08
C PHE A 83 0.42 -0.71 2.21
N GLY A 84 0.74 0.42 2.83
CA GLY A 84 1.47 1.54 2.23
C GLY A 84 2.79 1.85 2.92
N ILE A 85 3.38 0.89 3.66
CA ILE A 85 4.69 1.10 4.30
C ILE A 85 5.73 1.41 3.21
N GLY A 86 6.48 2.47 3.47
CA GLY A 86 7.58 2.94 2.64
C GLY A 86 8.53 3.77 3.48
N GLY A 87 9.78 3.81 3.03
CA GLY A 87 10.84 4.59 3.66
C GLY A 87 10.97 5.98 3.06
N GLU A 88 11.49 6.90 3.87
CA GLU A 88 11.97 8.19 3.38
C GLU A 88 13.40 7.99 2.89
N PRO A 89 13.67 8.16 1.58
CA PRO A 89 14.99 7.87 1.03
C PRO A 89 16.00 8.94 1.44
N SER A 90 17.22 8.51 1.77
CA SER A 90 18.40 9.37 1.80
C SER A 90 19.20 9.20 0.52
N LEU A 91 19.85 10.27 0.04
CA LEU A 91 20.65 10.21 -1.20
C LEU A 91 22.10 9.87 -0.89
N SER A 92 22.63 8.90 -1.63
CA SER A 92 24.03 8.48 -1.62
C SER A 92 24.64 8.67 -3.01
N LEU A 93 25.80 9.32 -3.09
CA LEU A 93 26.52 9.56 -4.35
C LEU A 93 26.90 8.27 -5.08
N LEU A 94 27.12 7.17 -4.37
CA LEU A 94 27.51 5.88 -4.95
C LEU A 94 26.33 4.92 -5.12
N LYS A 95 25.33 5.03 -4.24
CA LYS A 95 24.24 4.04 -4.13
C LYS A 95 22.89 4.54 -4.62
N GLY A 96 22.76 5.80 -5.02
CA GLY A 96 21.47 6.41 -5.34
C GLY A 96 20.63 6.64 -4.08
N ALA A 97 19.31 6.46 -4.17
CA ALA A 97 18.41 6.52 -3.03
C ALA A 97 18.55 5.28 -2.15
N VAL A 98 18.66 5.49 -0.84
CA VAL A 98 18.80 4.45 0.17
C VAL A 98 17.67 4.58 1.19
N ILE A 99 17.04 3.46 1.53
CA ILE A 99 16.08 3.35 2.62
C ILE A 99 16.73 2.51 3.73
N THR A 100 16.53 2.89 4.99
CA THR A 100 17.01 2.12 6.14
C THR A 100 15.83 1.70 7.02
N PRO A 101 15.68 0.39 7.31
CA PRO A 101 16.44 -0.73 6.75
C PRO A 101 16.17 -0.91 5.24
N HIS A 102 17.10 -1.54 4.51
CA HIS A 102 17.01 -1.68 3.06
C HIS A 102 15.88 -2.63 2.62
N ASP A 103 15.44 -3.52 3.50
CA ASP A 103 14.38 -4.50 3.30
C ASP A 103 13.07 -4.11 4.04
N LEU A 104 12.89 -2.80 4.30
CA LEU A 104 11.77 -2.28 5.10
C LEU A 104 10.41 -2.81 4.64
N THR A 105 10.14 -2.76 3.34
CA THR A 105 8.81 -3.06 2.81
C THR A 105 8.60 -4.55 2.61
N SER A 106 9.61 -5.30 2.17
CA SER A 106 9.54 -6.75 2.07
C SER A 106 9.45 -7.43 3.45
N ARG A 107 10.26 -7.00 4.43
CA ARG A 107 10.23 -7.53 5.80
C ARG A 107 8.90 -7.26 6.48
N SER A 108 8.41 -6.02 6.44
CA SER A 108 7.09 -5.68 7.02
C SER A 108 5.94 -6.41 6.35
N MET A 109 5.98 -6.61 5.02
CA MET A 109 4.99 -7.42 4.31
C MET A 109 5.05 -8.89 4.76
N GLY A 110 6.25 -9.45 4.92
CA GLY A 110 6.43 -10.82 5.44
C GLY A 110 5.80 -11.00 6.82
N ILE A 111 6.05 -10.07 7.74
CA ILE A 111 5.45 -10.07 9.09
C ILE A 111 3.93 -9.99 9.02
N LEU A 112 3.39 -9.06 8.20
CA LEU A 112 1.94 -8.93 8.02
C LEU A 112 1.31 -10.23 7.49
N LEU A 113 1.92 -10.84 6.48
CA LEU A 113 1.45 -12.10 5.90
C LEU A 113 1.46 -13.23 6.94
N THR A 114 2.51 -13.33 7.78
CA THR A 114 2.55 -14.27 8.91
C THR A 114 1.38 -14.04 9.87
N VAL A 115 1.09 -12.79 10.24
CA VAL A 115 -0.02 -12.46 11.13
C VAL A 115 -1.35 -12.84 10.49
N ILE A 116 -1.60 -12.45 9.23
CA ILE A 116 -2.82 -12.85 8.50
C ILE A 116 -2.98 -14.37 8.52
N GLN A 117 -1.93 -15.12 8.15
CA GLN A 117 -2.00 -16.59 8.04
C GLN A 117 -2.31 -17.25 9.38
N SER A 118 -1.74 -16.75 10.47
CA SER A 118 -1.94 -17.31 11.82
C SER A 118 -3.23 -16.86 12.50
N SER A 119 -3.81 -15.72 12.10
CA SER A 119 -4.92 -15.08 12.79
C SER A 119 -6.26 -15.10 12.03
N SER A 120 -6.29 -15.72 10.85
CA SER A 120 -7.48 -15.89 10.01
C SER A 120 -7.60 -17.30 9.43
N THR A 121 -8.83 -17.73 9.19
CA THR A 121 -9.17 -18.94 8.44
C THR A 121 -9.36 -18.60 6.95
N PRO A 122 -9.37 -19.60 6.05
CA PRO A 122 -9.62 -19.34 4.63
C PRO A 122 -10.91 -18.56 4.33
N SER A 123 -11.97 -18.73 5.15
CA SER A 123 -13.28 -18.10 4.93
C SER A 123 -13.39 -16.65 5.43
N ASN A 124 -12.48 -16.19 6.30
CA ASN A 124 -12.50 -14.83 6.85
C ASN A 124 -11.20 -14.05 6.61
N ARG A 125 -10.39 -14.47 5.62
CA ARG A 125 -9.18 -13.73 5.25
C ARG A 125 -9.54 -12.35 4.69
N PRO A 126 -8.91 -11.28 5.19
CA PRO A 126 -9.14 -9.93 4.69
C PRO A 126 -8.64 -9.78 3.25
N ARG A 127 -9.19 -8.78 2.56
CA ARG A 127 -8.68 -8.30 1.27
C ARG A 127 -7.48 -7.38 1.50
N LEU A 128 -6.38 -7.61 0.80
CA LEU A 128 -5.13 -6.86 0.90
C LEU A 128 -4.94 -5.96 -0.32
N VAL A 129 -4.87 -4.65 -0.10
CA VAL A 129 -4.36 -3.68 -1.08
C VAL A 129 -2.95 -3.27 -0.67
N THR A 130 -1.99 -3.39 -1.58
CA THR A 130 -0.61 -3.00 -1.31
C THR A 130 -0.10 -2.01 -2.35
N VAL A 131 0.76 -1.08 -1.92
CA VAL A 131 1.42 -0.12 -2.82
C VAL A 131 2.88 -0.50 -3.03
N THR A 132 3.28 -0.72 -4.29
CA THR A 132 4.66 -0.99 -4.70
C THR A 132 5.19 0.13 -5.60
N SER A 133 5.60 -0.17 -6.83
CA SER A 133 6.12 0.81 -7.80
C SER A 133 5.92 0.28 -9.22
N ASN A 134 5.83 1.17 -10.19
CA ASN A 134 5.93 0.79 -11.61
C ASN A 134 7.40 0.51 -12.00
N GLY A 135 7.64 -0.23 -13.08
CA GLY A 135 8.99 -0.43 -13.63
C GLY A 135 9.90 -1.37 -12.82
N LEU A 136 9.30 -2.32 -12.09
CA LEU A 136 10.01 -3.25 -11.19
C LEU A 136 10.56 -4.50 -11.90
N ASP A 137 10.05 -4.85 -13.07
CA ASP A 137 10.51 -5.98 -13.88
C ASP A 137 11.01 -5.51 -15.25
N ASP A 138 11.77 -6.34 -15.97
CA ASP A 138 12.38 -5.98 -17.26
C ASP A 138 11.35 -5.47 -18.26
N ARG A 139 10.16 -6.10 -18.26
CA ARG A 139 9.05 -5.75 -19.13
C ARG A 139 8.53 -4.35 -18.81
N SER A 140 8.11 -4.08 -17.58
CA SER A 140 7.62 -2.78 -17.16
C SER A 140 8.70 -1.69 -17.23
N HIS A 141 9.97 -2.02 -16.96
CA HIS A 141 11.09 -1.11 -17.12
C HIS A 141 11.32 -0.73 -18.60
N SER A 142 11.14 -1.67 -19.52
CA SER A 142 11.25 -1.41 -20.96
C SER A 142 10.21 -0.40 -21.47
N LEU A 143 9.04 -0.34 -20.81
CA LEU A 143 7.91 0.54 -21.14
C LEU A 143 8.07 1.98 -20.60
N LEU A 144 9.08 2.22 -19.76
CA LEU A 144 9.37 3.55 -19.23
C LEU A 144 9.91 4.48 -20.33
N PRO A 145 9.62 5.80 -20.25
CA PRO A 145 10.28 6.79 -21.08
C PRO A 145 11.81 6.68 -20.99
N LEU A 146 12.52 6.80 -22.12
CA LEU A 146 13.99 6.64 -22.17
C LEU A 146 14.76 7.46 -21.10
N PRO A 147 14.42 8.74 -20.84
CA PRO A 147 15.12 9.53 -19.81
C PRO A 147 14.91 9.01 -18.38
N MET A 148 13.87 8.21 -18.13
CA MET A 148 13.60 7.64 -16.81
C MET A 148 14.40 6.37 -16.52
N LYS A 149 14.97 5.72 -17.54
CA LYS A 149 15.71 4.46 -17.37
C LYS A 149 16.96 4.63 -16.48
N PRO A 150 17.80 5.68 -16.62
CA PRO A 150 18.91 5.90 -15.69
C PRO A 150 18.44 6.18 -14.26
N LEU A 151 17.35 6.93 -14.09
CA LEU A 151 16.75 7.22 -12.79
C LEU A 151 16.29 5.93 -12.10
N TYR A 152 15.59 5.07 -12.83
CA TYR A 152 15.03 3.82 -12.29
C TYR A 152 16.11 2.74 -12.10
N GLY A 153 17.10 2.67 -12.99
CA GLY A 153 18.16 1.66 -12.97
C GLY A 153 19.29 1.95 -11.98
N TRP A 154 19.56 3.23 -11.67
CA TRP A 154 20.60 3.62 -10.71
C TRP A 154 20.04 4.27 -9.44
N MET A 155 19.27 5.35 -9.57
CA MET A 155 18.82 6.13 -8.39
C MET A 155 17.82 5.34 -7.54
N LEU A 156 16.92 4.57 -8.15
CA LEU A 156 15.85 3.88 -7.42
C LEU A 156 16.12 2.39 -7.21
N ARG A 157 17.32 1.90 -7.54
CA ARG A 157 17.64 0.48 -7.55
C ARG A 157 17.34 -0.20 -6.20
N ILE A 158 17.91 0.31 -5.10
CA ILE A 158 17.77 -0.30 -3.77
C ILE A 158 16.29 -0.31 -3.30
N PRO A 159 15.55 0.82 -3.36
CA PRO A 159 14.11 0.80 -3.07
C PRO A 159 13.30 -0.14 -3.98
N HIS A 160 13.67 -0.27 -5.26
CA HIS A 160 12.99 -1.18 -6.19
C HIS A 160 13.28 -2.64 -5.90
N GLU A 161 14.50 -3.00 -5.52
CA GLU A 161 14.85 -4.36 -5.08
C GLU A 161 13.96 -4.79 -3.90
N ASP A 162 13.77 -3.92 -2.90
CA ASP A 162 12.88 -4.20 -1.77
C ASP A 162 11.41 -4.32 -2.19
N LYS A 163 10.93 -3.47 -3.10
CA LYS A 163 9.56 -3.57 -3.66
C LYS A 163 9.36 -4.84 -4.48
N VAL A 164 10.38 -5.32 -5.19
CA VAL A 164 10.35 -6.62 -5.88
C VAL A 164 10.21 -7.76 -4.87
N GLU A 165 11.00 -7.75 -3.78
CA GLU A 165 10.88 -8.76 -2.73
C GLU A 165 9.53 -8.69 -2.00
N GLN A 166 8.97 -7.49 -1.81
CA GLN A 166 7.61 -7.31 -1.31
C GLN A 166 6.57 -8.02 -2.20
N GLU A 167 6.65 -7.86 -3.53
CA GLU A 167 5.76 -8.58 -4.45
C GLU A 167 6.01 -10.08 -4.47
N LYS A 168 7.27 -10.53 -4.35
CA LYS A 168 7.58 -11.97 -4.26
C LYS A 168 6.95 -12.61 -3.02
N ASN A 169 6.94 -11.93 -1.88
CA ASN A 169 6.26 -12.41 -0.68
C ASN A 169 4.75 -12.63 -0.93
N ILE A 170 4.12 -11.72 -1.66
CA ILE A 170 2.71 -11.83 -2.04
C ILE A 170 2.49 -12.98 -3.04
N ARG A 171 3.35 -13.12 -4.06
CA ARG A 171 3.24 -14.19 -5.06
C ARG A 171 3.40 -15.57 -4.41
N ARG A 172 4.31 -15.72 -3.44
CA ARG A 172 4.44 -16.94 -2.63
C ARG A 172 3.17 -17.19 -1.82
N ALA A 173 2.66 -16.18 -1.09
CA ALA A 173 1.45 -16.33 -0.30
C ALA A 173 0.23 -16.71 -1.16
N THR A 174 0.16 -16.22 -2.40
CA THR A 174 -0.94 -16.48 -3.35
C THR A 174 -0.72 -17.66 -4.29
N GLY A 175 0.44 -18.33 -4.24
CA GLY A 175 0.80 -19.42 -5.16
C GLY A 175 1.06 -18.98 -6.61
N GLN A 176 1.13 -17.66 -6.85
CA GLN A 176 1.44 -17.04 -8.15
C GLN A 176 2.96 -16.99 -8.44
N ASP A 177 3.79 -17.62 -7.62
CA ASP A 177 5.23 -17.80 -7.82
C ASP A 177 5.59 -19.02 -8.69
N GLY A 178 4.57 -19.72 -9.20
CA GLY A 178 4.72 -20.95 -10.00
C GLY A 178 4.59 -22.23 -9.18
N SER A 179 4.54 -22.16 -7.85
CA SER A 179 4.32 -23.32 -6.98
C SER A 179 2.89 -23.83 -7.02
N GLY A 180 1.91 -22.95 -7.26
CA GLY A 180 0.48 -23.25 -7.13
C GLY A 180 0.04 -23.53 -5.69
N GLN A 181 0.92 -23.38 -4.69
CA GLN A 181 0.68 -23.73 -3.28
C GLN A 181 0.46 -22.48 -2.41
N GLY A 182 -0.43 -21.60 -2.86
CA GLY A 182 -0.79 -20.39 -2.12
C GLY A 182 -1.75 -20.67 -0.98
N TRP A 183 -1.48 -20.10 0.20
CA TRP A 183 -2.45 -20.10 1.28
C TRP A 183 -3.44 -18.93 1.15
N LEU A 184 -3.03 -17.76 0.67
CA LEU A 184 -3.87 -16.58 0.49
C LEU A 184 -4.55 -16.63 -0.89
N PRO A 185 -5.89 -16.53 -0.99
CA PRO A 185 -6.53 -16.50 -2.30
C PRO A 185 -6.02 -15.30 -3.13
N ALA A 186 -5.70 -15.51 -4.40
CA ALA A 186 -5.18 -14.45 -5.26
C ALA A 186 -6.20 -13.31 -5.42
N GLU A 187 -7.49 -13.65 -5.48
CA GLU A 187 -8.62 -12.73 -5.51
C GLU A 187 -8.76 -11.88 -4.23
N ASN A 188 -8.03 -12.21 -3.15
CA ASN A 188 -7.95 -11.37 -1.97
C ASN A 188 -6.85 -10.32 -2.05
N VAL A 189 -6.10 -10.20 -3.16
CA VAL A 189 -5.00 -9.25 -3.28
C VAL A 189 -5.16 -8.30 -4.46
N THR A 190 -4.84 -7.02 -4.27
CA THR A 190 -4.61 -6.05 -5.34
C THR A 190 -3.28 -5.33 -5.12
N ILE A 191 -2.41 -5.33 -6.11
CA ILE A 191 -1.14 -4.60 -6.08
C ILE A 191 -1.29 -3.29 -6.88
N VAL A 192 -0.91 -2.17 -6.28
CA VAL A 192 -0.95 -0.85 -6.91
C VAL A 192 0.48 -0.38 -7.19
N ARG A 193 0.79 -0.15 -8.47
CA ARG A 193 2.11 0.23 -9.00
C ARG A 193 2.07 1.68 -9.52
N PRO A 194 2.15 2.69 -8.65
CA PRO A 194 2.11 4.07 -9.13
C PRO A 194 3.32 4.41 -10.01
N ALA A 195 3.14 5.33 -10.95
CA ALA A 195 4.25 6.05 -11.60
C ALA A 195 4.94 6.99 -10.61
N VAL A 196 5.88 7.83 -11.06
CA VAL A 196 6.65 8.73 -10.16
C VAL A 196 5.70 9.59 -9.34
N LEU A 197 5.84 9.49 -8.02
CA LEU A 197 4.92 10.13 -7.09
C LEU A 197 5.19 11.62 -6.97
N THR A 198 4.14 12.40 -7.22
CA THR A 198 4.10 13.85 -7.02
C THR A 198 3.19 14.20 -5.85
N SER A 199 3.30 15.43 -5.37
CA SER A 199 2.38 16.00 -4.38
C SER A 199 1.48 17.03 -5.08
N GLY A 200 0.28 17.23 -4.54
CA GLY A 200 -0.70 18.14 -5.09
C GLY A 200 -2.11 17.69 -4.80
N GLU A 201 -3.08 18.47 -5.27
CA GLU A 201 -4.50 18.14 -5.17
C GLU A 201 -4.84 16.83 -5.89
N CYS A 202 -5.89 16.16 -5.42
CA CYS A 202 -6.52 15.05 -6.13
C CYS A 202 -7.21 15.59 -7.38
N ARG A 203 -6.65 15.31 -8.57
CA ARG A 203 -7.25 15.73 -9.84
C ARG A 203 -8.56 14.99 -10.09
N ALA A 204 -8.67 13.76 -9.59
CA ALA A 204 -9.84 12.91 -9.77
C ALA A 204 -11.10 13.44 -9.07
N ASP A 205 -10.95 14.28 -8.05
CA ASP A 205 -12.10 14.95 -7.42
C ASP A 205 -12.77 15.97 -8.36
N LYS A 206 -12.04 16.45 -9.39
CA LYS A 206 -12.53 17.42 -10.38
C LYS A 206 -12.78 16.79 -11.75
N LYS A 207 -12.18 15.63 -12.05
CA LYS A 207 -12.22 14.98 -13.36
C LYS A 207 -12.18 13.45 -13.24
N ALA A 208 -13.24 12.76 -13.65
CA ALA A 208 -13.38 11.31 -13.47
C ALA A 208 -12.26 10.45 -14.12
N ASP A 209 -11.73 10.92 -15.25
CA ASP A 209 -10.63 10.33 -16.03
C ASP A 209 -9.28 11.05 -15.80
N ALA A 210 -9.07 11.62 -14.60
CA ALA A 210 -7.85 12.35 -14.25
C ALA A 210 -6.55 11.51 -14.33
N TYR A 211 -6.65 10.19 -14.23
CA TYR A 211 -5.54 9.25 -14.35
C TYR A 211 -5.96 7.99 -15.10
N ARG A 212 -4.97 7.33 -15.71
CA ARG A 212 -5.06 6.06 -16.41
C ARG A 212 -4.68 4.91 -15.49
N THR A 213 -5.27 3.74 -15.75
CA THR A 213 -4.99 2.49 -15.05
C THR A 213 -4.83 1.34 -16.03
N GLY A 214 -3.88 0.45 -15.81
CA GLY A 214 -3.71 -0.76 -16.62
C GLY A 214 -2.70 -1.71 -16.01
N GLU A 215 -2.75 -3.00 -16.36
CA GLU A 215 -1.75 -3.99 -15.91
C GLU A 215 -0.34 -3.62 -16.41
N GLU A 216 -0.29 -3.06 -17.63
CA GLU A 216 0.86 -2.37 -18.20
C GLU A 216 0.40 -1.01 -18.76
N LEU A 217 1.20 0.04 -18.56
CA LEU A 217 0.98 1.34 -19.19
C LEU A 217 2.28 1.85 -19.84
N PRO A 218 2.30 2.04 -21.17
CA PRO A 218 3.46 2.61 -21.84
C PRO A 218 3.50 4.14 -21.67
N LYS A 219 4.72 4.70 -21.64
CA LYS A 219 4.99 6.15 -21.71
C LYS A 219 4.36 6.97 -20.57
N VAL A 220 4.24 6.38 -19.39
CA VAL A 220 3.72 7.06 -18.19
C VAL A 220 4.83 7.69 -17.37
N TRP A 221 4.55 8.83 -16.75
CA TRP A 221 5.56 9.64 -16.06
C TRP A 221 5.28 9.77 -14.57
N THR A 222 4.15 10.38 -14.22
CA THR A 222 3.86 10.78 -12.84
C THR A 222 2.42 10.49 -12.46
N VAL A 223 2.17 10.49 -11.15
CA VAL A 223 0.83 10.50 -10.55
C VAL A 223 0.90 11.20 -9.20
N SER A 224 -0.16 11.89 -8.77
CA SER A 224 -0.18 12.47 -7.42
C SER A 224 -0.45 11.39 -6.38
N ARG A 225 0.13 11.53 -5.19
CA ARG A 225 -0.19 10.65 -4.04
C ARG A 225 -1.68 10.67 -3.71
N ALA A 226 -2.33 11.81 -3.88
CA ALA A 226 -3.76 11.98 -3.65
C ALA A 226 -4.62 11.20 -4.66
N ASP A 227 -4.25 11.21 -5.95
CA ASP A 227 -4.94 10.44 -6.99
C ASP A 227 -4.74 8.92 -6.83
N VAL A 228 -3.58 8.47 -6.33
CA VAL A 228 -3.40 7.05 -5.97
C VAL A 228 -4.32 6.68 -4.80
N GLY A 229 -4.44 7.55 -3.79
CA GLY A 229 -5.38 7.35 -2.69
C GLY A 229 -6.84 7.30 -3.16
N HIS A 230 -7.22 8.20 -4.07
CA HIS A 230 -8.52 8.17 -4.74
C HIS A 230 -8.73 6.86 -5.51
N PHE A 231 -7.76 6.42 -6.30
CA PHE A 231 -7.85 5.15 -7.02
C PHE A 231 -8.17 3.97 -6.10
N ILE A 232 -7.48 3.89 -4.97
CA ILE A 232 -7.71 2.83 -4.01
C ILE A 232 -9.11 2.95 -3.39
N ALA A 233 -9.44 4.10 -2.80
CA ALA A 233 -10.67 4.26 -2.02
C ALA A 233 -11.96 4.37 -2.84
N GLU A 234 -11.87 4.88 -4.08
CA GLU A 234 -13.03 5.18 -4.94
C GLU A 234 -13.18 4.24 -6.13
N LYS A 235 -12.12 3.52 -6.52
CA LYS A 235 -12.20 2.54 -7.62
C LYS A 235 -11.96 1.11 -7.14
N VAL A 236 -10.81 0.83 -6.51
CA VAL A 236 -10.44 -0.53 -6.09
C VAL A 236 -11.41 -1.09 -5.06
N LEU A 237 -11.68 -0.34 -4.00
CA LEU A 237 -12.53 -0.83 -2.90
C LEU A 237 -14.03 -0.83 -3.24
N VAL A 238 -14.44 -0.06 -4.25
CA VAL A 238 -15.83 0.02 -4.71
C VAL A 238 -16.19 -1.13 -5.65
N ASP A 239 -15.27 -1.55 -6.51
CA ASP A 239 -15.46 -2.65 -7.48
C ASP A 239 -14.33 -3.68 -7.36
N TRP A 240 -14.23 -4.32 -6.20
CA TRP A 240 -13.12 -5.24 -5.88
C TRP A 240 -12.90 -6.31 -6.95
N SER A 241 -13.98 -6.92 -7.45
CA SER A 241 -13.95 -7.98 -8.46
C SER A 241 -13.19 -7.60 -9.73
N LYS A 242 -13.25 -6.31 -10.11
CA LYS A 242 -12.55 -5.82 -11.30
C LYS A 242 -11.03 -5.73 -11.11
N TRP A 243 -10.57 -5.48 -9.89
CA TRP A 243 -9.16 -5.15 -9.61
C TRP A 243 -8.39 -6.30 -8.94
N ALA A 244 -9.10 -7.23 -8.31
CA ALA A 244 -8.57 -8.37 -7.58
C ALA A 244 -7.66 -9.29 -8.41
N GLY A 245 -6.70 -9.94 -7.75
CA GLY A 245 -5.80 -10.94 -8.33
C GLY A 245 -4.68 -10.39 -9.19
N LYS A 246 -4.55 -9.07 -9.30
CA LYS A 246 -3.72 -8.40 -10.30
C LYS A 246 -2.92 -7.23 -9.75
N ALA A 247 -1.92 -6.82 -10.53
CA ALA A 247 -1.15 -5.60 -10.31
C ALA A 247 -1.58 -4.51 -11.32
N TRP A 248 -1.77 -3.30 -10.83
CA TRP A 248 -2.29 -2.18 -11.63
C TRP A 248 -1.36 -0.99 -11.57
N VAL A 249 -0.90 -0.55 -12.73
CA VAL A 249 -0.18 0.72 -12.89
C VAL A 249 -1.17 1.88 -12.84
N VAL A 250 -0.82 2.93 -12.10
CA VAL A 250 -1.62 4.18 -12.00
C VAL A 250 -0.76 5.37 -12.38
N ALA A 251 -1.19 6.13 -13.39
CA ALA A 251 -0.43 7.24 -13.93
C ALA A 251 -1.29 8.26 -14.68
N TYR A 252 -0.75 9.46 -14.93
CA TYR A 252 -1.28 10.36 -15.96
C TYR A 252 -0.92 9.87 -17.37
#